data_AF-A0A2P6PQD1-F1
#
_entry.id   AF-A0A2P6PQD1-F1
#
_cell.length_a   1.000
_cell.length_b   1.000
_cell.length_c   1.000
_cell.angle_alpha   90.00
_cell.angle_beta   90.00
_cell.angle_gamma   90.00
#
_symmetry.space_group_name_H-M   'P 1'
#
loop_
_entity.id
_entity.type
_entity.pdbx_description
1 polymer ?
#
loop_
_entity_poly.entity_id
_entity_poly.type
_entity_poly.pdbx_seq_one_letter_code
_entity_poly.pdbx_strand_id
1 'polypeptide(L)'
;MYALGLAYKGTSNNKVIQQLLHFAVSDVSDDVRRTDVLALGFVMYSEPETPDIVSMLSVSYNPHVRYGAALAVGISCAGTGLSEAISLLEPLTLDSDDFVRQGALIASAMVMVQISEASDSRVGSFRRFLERIFSDKREKRQTQMGAILAAGILNSGGRNVTIKLVSETKHDRVCAVVGPPSIGTGTRSYTF
;
A
#
# COMPACT_ATOMS: atom_id res chain seq x y z
N MET A 1 -14.51 11.52 3.81
CA MET A 1 -13.07 11.20 3.97
C MET A 1 -12.39 10.94 2.63
N TYR A 2 -12.84 9.97 1.81
CA TYR A 2 -12.31 9.77 0.45
C TYR A 2 -12.32 11.02 -0.46
N ALA A 3 -13.40 11.81 -0.41
CA ALA A 3 -13.48 13.07 -1.17
C ALA A 3 -12.36 14.06 -0.79
N LEU A 4 -11.99 14.11 0.50
CA LEU A 4 -10.92 14.98 0.98
C LEU A 4 -9.55 14.48 0.51
N GLY A 5 -9.31 13.16 0.60
CA GLY A 5 -8.07 12.54 0.12
C GLY A 5 -7.84 12.73 -1.38
N LEU A 6 -8.89 12.63 -2.19
CA LEU A 6 -8.82 12.84 -3.64
C LEU A 6 -8.73 14.32 -4.04
N ALA A 7 -9.39 15.21 -3.30
CA ALA A 7 -9.32 16.66 -3.57
C ALA A 7 -7.92 17.23 -3.30
N TYR A 8 -7.23 16.69 -2.30
CA TYR A 8 -5.89 17.13 -1.89
C TYR A 8 -4.79 16.12 -2.24
N LYS A 9 -5.05 15.22 -3.18
CA LYS A 9 -4.10 14.20 -3.63
C LYS A 9 -2.77 14.82 -4.06
N GLY A 10 -1.64 14.27 -3.61
CA GLY A 10 -0.30 14.76 -3.97
C GLY A 10 0.01 16.22 -3.60
N THR A 11 -0.85 16.91 -2.85
CA THR A 11 -0.61 18.31 -2.43
C THR A 11 0.18 18.43 -1.14
N SER A 12 0.26 17.34 -0.34
CA SER A 12 0.90 17.31 0.98
C SER A 12 0.44 18.44 1.91
N ASN A 13 -0.85 18.80 1.86
CA ASN A 13 -1.38 19.89 2.68
C ASN A 13 -1.46 19.50 4.16
N ASN A 14 -0.60 20.10 4.99
CA ASN A 14 -0.52 19.85 6.43
C ASN A 14 -1.84 20.00 7.18
N LYS A 15 -2.73 20.92 6.78
CA LYS A 15 -4.04 21.07 7.43
C LYS A 15 -4.91 19.84 7.23
N VAL A 16 -4.88 19.28 6.02
CA VAL A 16 -5.65 18.08 5.66
C VAL A 16 -5.06 16.86 6.33
N ILE A 17 -3.73 16.74 6.37
CA ILE A 17 -3.03 15.66 7.07
C ILE A 17 -3.40 15.67 8.56
N GLN A 18 -3.31 16.82 9.23
CA GLN A 18 -3.71 16.95 10.64
C GLN A 18 -5.18 16.60 10.87
N GLN A 19 -6.07 17.02 9.98
CA GLN A 19 -7.49 16.73 10.07
C GLN A 19 -7.77 15.22 9.90
N LEU A 20 -7.14 14.56 8.93
CA LEU A 20 -7.26 13.11 8.72
C LEU A 20 -6.69 12.34 9.91
N LEU A 21 -5.54 12.74 10.45
CA LEU A 21 -4.96 12.14 11.64
C LEU A 21 -5.86 12.31 12.87
N HIS A 22 -6.50 13.47 13.01
CA HIS A 22 -7.44 13.70 14.10
C HIS A 22 -8.65 12.76 14.02
N PHE A 23 -9.29 12.62 12.85
CA PHE A 23 -10.44 11.72 12.69
C PHE A 23 -10.05 10.24 12.79
N ALA A 24 -8.86 9.85 12.30
CA ALA A 24 -8.34 8.50 12.42
C ALA A 24 -8.23 8.00 13.88
N VAL A 25 -8.08 8.91 14.85
CA VAL A 25 -7.97 8.58 16.28
C VAL A 25 -9.27 8.88 17.04
N SER A 26 -9.95 9.99 16.74
CA SER A 26 -11.10 10.48 17.51
C SER A 26 -12.44 9.88 17.11
N ASP A 27 -12.61 9.44 15.86
CA ASP A 27 -13.89 8.91 15.40
C ASP A 27 -14.20 7.57 16.08
N VAL A 28 -15.48 7.20 16.18
CA VAL A 28 -15.93 5.96 16.80
C VAL A 28 -16.05 4.83 15.77
N SER A 29 -16.28 5.17 14.50
CA SER A 29 -16.49 4.22 13.41
C SER A 29 -15.17 3.70 12.86
N ASP A 30 -15.00 2.38 12.88
CA ASP A 30 -13.85 1.70 12.30
C ASP A 30 -13.72 1.93 10.78
N ASP A 31 -14.84 2.12 10.08
CA ASP A 31 -14.84 2.42 8.64
C ASP A 31 -14.30 3.81 8.35
N VAL A 32 -14.65 4.80 9.18
CA VAL A 32 -14.14 6.16 9.07
C VAL A 32 -12.63 6.15 9.36
N ARG A 33 -12.23 5.55 10.48
CA ARG A 33 -10.81 5.42 10.87
C ARG A 33 -9.96 4.80 9.76
N ARG A 34 -10.39 3.66 9.21
CA ARG A 34 -9.70 2.99 8.10
C ARG A 34 -9.60 3.89 6.87
N THR A 35 -10.69 4.57 6.53
CA THR A 35 -10.75 5.45 5.36
C THR A 35 -9.82 6.64 5.51
N ASP A 36 -9.75 7.24 6.69
CA ASP A 36 -8.91 8.41 6.96
C ASP A 36 -7.42 8.07 6.83
N VAL A 37 -7.00 6.94 7.40
CA VAL A 37 -5.60 6.50 7.28
C VAL A 37 -5.26 6.17 5.84
N LEU A 38 -6.16 5.50 5.11
CA LEU A 38 -5.93 5.21 3.69
C LEU A 38 -5.88 6.49 2.84
N ALA A 39 -6.72 7.49 3.16
CA ALA A 39 -6.72 8.79 2.49
C ALA A 39 -5.39 9.54 2.67
N LEU A 40 -4.66 9.35 3.78
CA LEU A 40 -3.31 9.92 3.95
C LEU A 40 -2.36 9.43 2.85
N GLY A 41 -2.43 8.16 2.45
CA GLY A 41 -1.62 7.62 1.36
C GLY A 41 -1.84 8.36 0.03
N PHE A 42 -3.08 8.81 -0.24
CA PHE A 42 -3.38 9.60 -1.44
C PHE A 42 -2.93 11.06 -1.32
N VAL A 43 -3.03 11.66 -0.13
CA VAL A 43 -2.57 13.05 0.08
C VAL A 43 -1.05 13.14 -0.01
N MET A 44 -0.34 12.09 0.44
CA MET A 44 1.10 12.09 0.63
C MET A 44 1.91 11.26 -0.38
N TYR A 45 1.32 10.64 -1.42
CA TYR A 45 2.10 9.77 -2.33
C TYR A 45 3.26 10.46 -3.06
N SER A 46 3.29 11.79 -3.10
CA SER A 46 4.42 12.54 -3.69
C SER A 46 5.58 12.74 -2.72
N GLU A 47 5.41 12.43 -1.43
CA GLU A 47 6.37 12.71 -0.37
C GLU A 47 6.99 11.41 0.18
N PRO A 48 8.33 11.29 0.21
CA PRO A 48 9.03 10.13 0.76
C PRO A 48 8.81 9.96 2.27
N GLU A 49 8.43 11.01 3.01
CA GLU A 49 8.24 11.00 4.48
C GLU A 49 6.98 10.24 4.95
N THR A 50 6.17 9.72 4.01
CA THR A 50 4.91 9.03 4.35
C THR A 50 5.07 7.88 5.36
N PRO A 51 6.07 6.98 5.25
CA PRO A 51 6.26 5.89 6.21
C PRO A 51 6.49 6.39 7.65
N ASP A 52 7.18 7.52 7.83
CA ASP A 52 7.47 8.08 9.16
C ASP A 52 6.19 8.55 9.84
N ILE A 53 5.32 9.27 9.12
CA ILE A 53 4.05 9.74 9.67
C ILE A 53 3.12 8.56 9.98
N VAL A 54 3.10 7.56 9.10
CA VAL A 54 2.21 6.39 9.24
C VAL A 54 2.74 5.37 10.25
N SER A 55 4.03 5.41 10.61
CA SER A 55 4.67 4.48 11.56
C SER A 55 3.98 4.43 12.92
N MET A 56 3.51 5.57 13.42
CA MET A 56 2.80 5.63 14.71
C MET A 56 1.42 4.97 14.64
N LEU A 57 0.80 4.95 13.46
CA LEU A 57 -0.52 4.35 13.23
C LEU A 57 -0.45 2.83 13.05
N SER A 58 0.68 2.31 12.54
CA SER A 58 0.86 0.86 12.33
C SER A 58 0.94 0.07 13.64
N VAL A 59 1.25 0.73 14.76
CA VAL A 59 1.33 0.12 16.11
C VAL A 59 0.00 0.30 16.89
N SER A 60 -1.04 0.87 16.26
CA SER A 60 -2.32 1.09 16.91
C SER A 60 -2.97 -0.21 17.39
N TYR A 61 -3.62 -0.17 18.56
CA TYR A 61 -4.42 -1.29 19.06
C TYR A 61 -5.57 -1.66 18.11
N ASN A 62 -6.11 -0.69 17.38
CA ASN A 62 -7.23 -0.92 16.48
C ASN A 62 -6.75 -1.53 15.14
N PRO A 63 -7.23 -2.73 14.76
CA PRO A 63 -6.76 -3.40 13.55
C PRO A 63 -7.19 -2.71 12.25
N HIS A 64 -8.29 -1.94 12.25
CA HIS A 64 -8.71 -1.16 11.08
C HIS A 64 -7.74 0.00 10.77
N VAL A 65 -7.17 0.60 11.82
CA VAL A 65 -6.13 1.62 11.69
C VAL A 65 -4.83 0.99 11.16
N ARG A 66 -4.41 -0.17 11.69
CA ARG A 66 -3.23 -0.89 11.20
C ARG A 66 -3.36 -1.31 9.74
N TYR A 67 -4.52 -1.82 9.35
CA TYR A 67 -4.81 -2.14 7.95
C TYR A 67 -4.76 -0.91 7.04
N GLY A 68 -5.37 0.20 7.47
CA GLY A 68 -5.31 1.47 6.76
C GLY A 68 -3.87 1.96 6.60
N ALA A 69 -3.05 1.83 7.64
CA ALA A 69 -1.65 2.22 7.65
C ALA A 69 -0.82 1.40 6.64
N ALA A 70 -1.01 0.07 6.63
CA ALA A 70 -0.36 -0.80 5.66
C ALA A 70 -0.68 -0.39 4.21
N LEU A 71 -1.96 -0.19 3.90
CA LEU A 71 -2.38 0.21 2.55
C LEU A 71 -1.95 1.63 2.20
N ALA A 72 -1.96 2.58 3.14
CA ALA A 72 -1.49 3.94 2.92
C ALA A 72 -0.04 3.95 2.44
N VAL A 73 0.83 3.17 3.11
CA VAL A 73 2.24 2.99 2.72
C VAL A 73 2.36 2.26 1.39
N GLY A 74 1.54 1.23 1.17
CA GLY A 74 1.50 0.52 -0.11
C GLY A 74 1.16 1.44 -1.31
N ILE A 75 0.22 2.37 -1.12
CA ILE A 75 -0.20 3.34 -2.13
C ILE A 75 0.87 4.43 -2.31
N SER A 76 1.35 5.03 -1.22
CA SER A 76 2.30 6.15 -1.29
C SER A 76 3.66 5.73 -1.83
N CYS A 77 4.11 4.53 -1.47
CA CYS A 77 5.43 4.02 -1.84
C CYS A 77 5.36 2.97 -2.96
N ALA A 78 4.28 2.94 -3.73
CA ALA A 78 4.12 1.97 -4.82
C ALA A 78 5.23 2.15 -5.89
N GLY A 79 5.90 1.05 -6.23
CA GLY A 79 6.95 1.02 -7.26
C GLY A 79 8.22 1.81 -6.94
N THR A 80 8.39 2.31 -5.71
CA THR A 80 9.61 3.02 -5.30
C THR A 80 10.68 2.09 -4.75
N GLY A 81 10.29 0.96 -4.14
CA GLY A 81 11.23 0.06 -3.48
C GLY A 81 11.87 0.61 -2.21
N LEU A 82 11.22 1.58 -1.56
CA LEU A 82 11.78 2.23 -0.38
C LEU A 82 12.00 1.22 0.76
N SER A 83 13.23 1.14 1.26
CA SER A 83 13.61 0.19 2.31
C SER A 83 12.83 0.38 3.60
N GLU A 84 12.57 1.63 4.00
CA GLU A 84 11.83 1.98 5.22
C GLU A 84 10.37 1.50 5.16
N ALA A 85 9.72 1.66 3.99
CA ALA A 85 8.36 1.16 3.78
C ALA A 85 8.29 -0.36 3.91
N ILE A 86 9.28 -1.10 3.35
CA ILE A 86 9.35 -2.56 3.48
C ILE A 86 9.54 -2.97 4.94
N SER A 87 10.48 -2.32 5.65
CA SER A 87 10.73 -2.60 7.06
C SER A 87 9.53 -2.32 7.96
N LEU A 88 8.70 -1.31 7.63
CA LEU A 88 7.46 -1.04 8.35
C LEU A 88 6.39 -2.10 8.08
N LEU A 89 6.32 -2.62 6.85
CA LEU A 89 5.30 -3.60 6.44
C LEU A 89 5.61 -5.03 6.89
N GLU A 90 6.89 -5.40 7.01
CA GLU A 90 7.31 -6.73 7.47
C GLU A 90 6.60 -7.22 8.75
N PRO A 91 6.58 -6.47 9.87
CA PRO A 91 5.88 -6.91 11.08
C PRO A 91 4.37 -7.05 10.89
N LEU A 92 3.74 -6.21 10.04
CA LEU A 92 2.31 -6.26 9.76
C LEU A 92 1.90 -7.51 8.96
N THR A 93 2.84 -8.13 8.24
CA THR A 93 2.56 -9.42 7.56
C THR A 93 2.37 -10.58 8.53
N LEU A 94 2.78 -10.40 9.79
CA LEU A 94 2.66 -11.38 10.88
C LEU A 94 1.67 -10.93 11.97
N ASP A 95 0.84 -9.95 11.67
CA ASP A 95 -0.15 -9.41 12.60
C ASP A 95 -1.13 -10.49 13.10
N SER A 96 -1.67 -10.30 14.30
CA SER A 96 -2.69 -11.19 14.87
C SER A 96 -3.96 -11.26 14.01
N ASP A 97 -4.32 -10.14 13.39
CA ASP A 97 -5.54 -9.99 12.61
C ASP A 97 -5.32 -10.30 11.12
N ASP A 98 -6.16 -11.17 10.58
CA ASP A 98 -5.92 -11.81 9.27
C ASP A 98 -6.10 -10.85 8.10
N PHE A 99 -7.04 -9.91 8.25
CA PHE A 99 -7.27 -8.87 7.26
C PHE A 99 -6.15 -7.83 7.27
N VAL A 100 -5.50 -7.59 8.42
CA VAL A 100 -4.29 -6.74 8.50
C VAL A 100 -3.15 -7.42 7.75
N ARG A 101 -2.91 -8.72 7.99
CA ARG A 101 -1.94 -9.51 7.21
C ARG A 101 -2.22 -9.45 5.72
N GLN A 102 -3.49 -9.60 5.32
CA GLN A 102 -3.92 -9.48 3.93
C GLN A 102 -3.53 -8.12 3.33
N GLY A 103 -3.82 -7.02 4.03
CA GLY A 103 -3.47 -5.66 3.60
C GLY A 103 -1.95 -5.45 3.50
N ALA A 104 -1.19 -5.94 4.47
CA ALA A 104 0.27 -5.87 4.48
C ALA A 104 0.90 -6.64 3.32
N LEU A 105 0.40 -7.83 2.99
CA LEU A 105 0.88 -8.61 1.84
C LEU A 105 0.66 -7.86 0.52
N ILE A 106 -0.53 -7.28 0.33
CA ILE A 106 -0.86 -6.49 -0.86
C ILE A 106 0.02 -5.24 -0.93
N ALA A 107 0.17 -4.50 0.17
CA ALA A 107 1.00 -3.31 0.25
C ALA A 107 2.47 -3.61 -0.07
N SER A 108 3.02 -4.68 0.51
CA SER A 108 4.40 -5.13 0.24
C SER A 108 4.60 -5.45 -1.25
N ALA A 109 3.63 -6.10 -1.89
CA ALA A 109 3.69 -6.34 -3.34
C ALA A 109 3.62 -5.06 -4.18
N MET A 110 2.84 -4.05 -3.76
CA MET A 110 2.77 -2.75 -4.44
C MET A 110 4.08 -1.98 -4.35
N VAL A 111 4.74 -1.99 -3.18
CA VAL A 111 6.05 -1.34 -2.99
C VAL A 111 7.14 -2.03 -3.81
N MET A 112 7.11 -3.36 -3.86
CA MET A 112 8.12 -4.18 -4.56
C MET A 112 7.80 -4.48 -6.03
N VAL A 113 6.76 -3.86 -6.62
CA VAL A 113 6.39 -4.12 -8.01
C VAL A 113 7.52 -3.74 -8.97
N GLN A 114 7.78 -4.59 -9.96
CA GLN A 114 8.87 -4.44 -10.95
C GLN A 114 10.31 -4.50 -10.40
N ILE A 115 10.51 -4.71 -9.09
CA ILE A 115 11.86 -4.83 -8.52
C ILE A 115 12.40 -6.25 -8.75
N SER A 116 13.63 -6.32 -9.26
CA SER A 116 14.31 -7.60 -9.50
C SER A 116 14.98 -8.12 -8.23
N GLU A 117 15.11 -9.45 -8.12
CA GLU A 117 15.84 -10.08 -7.01
C GLU A 117 17.34 -9.73 -7.02
N ALA A 118 17.88 -9.33 -8.19
CA ALA A 118 19.25 -8.83 -8.31
C ALA A 118 19.40 -7.41 -7.72
N SER A 119 18.32 -6.63 -7.69
CA SER A 119 18.31 -5.28 -7.10
C SER A 119 18.13 -5.35 -5.59
N ASP A 120 17.21 -6.21 -5.12
CA ASP A 120 16.92 -6.37 -3.70
C ASP A 120 16.58 -7.84 -3.38
N SER A 121 17.37 -8.45 -2.49
CA SER A 121 17.21 -9.84 -2.07
C SER A 121 15.92 -10.08 -1.26
N ARG A 122 15.34 -9.02 -0.67
CA ARG A 122 14.07 -9.09 0.09
C ARG A 122 12.91 -9.53 -0.80
N VAL A 123 12.93 -9.18 -2.09
CA VAL A 123 11.91 -9.63 -3.05
C VAL A 123 11.92 -11.15 -3.20
N GLY A 124 13.10 -11.77 -3.21
CA GLY A 124 13.26 -13.23 -3.24
C GLY A 124 12.72 -13.88 -1.97
N SER A 125 13.04 -13.31 -0.80
CA SER A 125 12.51 -13.77 0.50
C SER A 125 11.00 -13.64 0.58
N PHE A 126 10.43 -12.52 0.11
CA PHE A 126 8.99 -12.30 0.08
C PHE A 126 8.26 -13.28 -0.85
N ARG A 127 8.82 -13.61 -2.02
CA ARG A 127 8.24 -14.65 -2.91
C ARG A 127 8.20 -16.02 -2.24
N ARG A 128 9.30 -16.44 -1.60
CA ARG A 128 9.34 -17.70 -0.84
C ARG A 128 8.35 -17.69 0.32
N PHE A 129 8.15 -16.53 0.95
CA PHE A 129 7.14 -16.36 2.00
C PHE A 129 5.72 -16.55 1.47
N LEU A 130 5.38 -15.98 0.31
CA LEU A 130 4.08 -16.21 -0.34
C LEU A 130 3.86 -17.69 -0.70
N GLU A 131 4.88 -18.38 -1.22
CA GLU A 131 4.81 -19.81 -1.53
C GLU A 131 4.55 -20.69 -0.30
N ARG A 132 5.12 -20.32 0.86
CA ARG A 132 4.83 -20.99 2.13
C ARG A 132 3.36 -20.82 2.53
N ILE A 133 2.81 -19.62 2.41
CA ILE A 133 1.39 -19.36 2.71
C ILE A 133 0.46 -20.17 1.80
N PHE A 134 0.83 -20.37 0.53
CA PHE A 134 0.05 -21.22 -0.39
C PHE A 134 0.08 -22.70 -0.03
N SER A 135 1.22 -23.16 0.51
CA SER A 135 1.42 -24.57 0.85
C SER A 135 0.77 -24.94 2.18
N ASP A 136 0.62 -23.98 3.08
CA ASP A 136 0.02 -24.21 4.40
C ASP A 136 -1.52 -24.23 4.33
N LYS A 137 -2.10 -25.39 4.64
CA LYS A 137 -3.55 -25.60 4.69
C LYS A 137 -4.22 -25.02 5.95
N ARG A 138 -3.43 -24.69 6.99
CA ARG A 138 -3.93 -24.13 8.25
C ARG A 138 -4.07 -22.61 8.19
N GLU A 139 -3.46 -21.99 7.19
CA GLU A 139 -3.55 -20.56 6.98
C GLU A 139 -5.00 -20.13 6.71
N LYS A 140 -5.32 -18.95 7.22
CA LYS A 140 -6.68 -18.44 7.12
C LYS A 140 -6.94 -17.90 5.71
N ARG A 141 -8.18 -18.06 5.24
CA ARG A 141 -8.55 -17.72 3.85
C ARG A 141 -8.26 -16.27 3.46
N GLN A 142 -8.41 -15.32 4.38
CA GLN A 142 -8.12 -13.90 4.11
C GLN A 142 -6.63 -13.66 3.83
N THR A 143 -5.75 -14.28 4.61
CA THR A 143 -4.29 -14.20 4.39
C THR A 143 -3.90 -14.89 3.08
N GLN A 144 -4.48 -16.07 2.80
CA GLN A 144 -4.27 -16.76 1.52
C GLN A 144 -4.71 -15.90 0.33
N MET A 145 -5.88 -15.25 0.41
CA MET A 145 -6.37 -14.34 -0.62
C MET A 145 -5.42 -13.15 -0.83
N GLY A 146 -4.90 -12.58 0.26
CA GLY A 146 -3.89 -11.51 0.20
C GLY A 146 -2.60 -11.97 -0.49
N ALA A 147 -2.13 -13.18 -0.18
CA ALA A 147 -0.95 -13.76 -0.81
C ALA A 147 -1.15 -14.00 -2.32
N ILE A 148 -2.33 -14.46 -2.74
CA ILE A 148 -2.65 -14.66 -4.17
C ILE A 148 -2.63 -13.32 -4.91
N LEU A 149 -3.27 -12.30 -4.34
CA LEU A 149 -3.29 -10.96 -4.93
C LEU A 149 -1.89 -10.34 -4.98
N ALA A 150 -1.10 -10.49 -3.91
CA ALA A 150 0.28 -10.03 -3.85
C ALA A 150 1.14 -10.68 -4.94
N ALA A 151 1.03 -12.00 -5.13
CA ALA A 151 1.71 -12.71 -6.21
C ALA A 151 1.27 -12.24 -7.61
N GLY A 152 -0.03 -11.93 -7.77
CA GLY A 152 -0.57 -11.34 -9.01
C GLY A 152 0.00 -9.96 -9.31
N ILE A 153 0.07 -9.08 -8.31
CA ILE A 153 0.64 -7.73 -8.45
C ILE A 153 2.13 -7.81 -8.83
N LEU A 154 2.91 -8.64 -8.15
CA LEU A 154 4.34 -8.81 -8.43
C LEU A 154 4.65 -9.32 -9.85
N ASN A 155 3.76 -10.16 -10.40
CA ASN A 155 3.94 -10.74 -11.74
C ASN A 155 3.04 -10.08 -12.80
N SER A 156 2.42 -8.95 -12.46
CA SER A 156 1.54 -8.23 -13.37
C SER A 156 2.27 -7.91 -14.69
N GLY A 157 1.55 -7.97 -15.81
CA GLY A 157 2.08 -7.63 -17.15
C GLY A 157 3.38 -8.33 -17.56
N GLY A 158 3.63 -9.55 -17.06
CA GLY A 158 4.89 -10.27 -17.31
C GLY A 158 6.11 -9.60 -16.66
N ARG A 159 5.90 -8.87 -15.54
CA ARG A 159 6.90 -8.03 -14.84
C ARG A 159 7.37 -6.80 -15.64
N ASN A 160 6.62 -6.39 -16.66
CA ASN A 160 6.93 -5.22 -17.50
C ASN A 160 6.09 -3.98 -17.18
N VAL A 161 5.36 -4.04 -16.08
CA VAL A 161 4.42 -3.01 -15.64
C VAL A 161 4.74 -2.60 -14.22
N THR A 162 4.42 -1.35 -13.92
CA THR A 162 4.60 -0.79 -12.59
C THR A 162 3.40 0.05 -12.20
N ILE A 163 3.28 0.25 -10.91
CA ILE A 163 2.30 1.13 -10.33
C ILE A 163 2.99 2.47 -10.09
N LYS A 164 2.54 3.51 -10.79
CA LYS A 164 3.00 4.89 -10.56
C LYS A 164 1.81 5.83 -10.57
N LEU A 165 1.66 6.59 -9.49
CA LEU A 165 0.62 7.62 -9.31
C LEU A 165 1.01 8.95 -9.98
N VAL A 166 2.31 9.22 -10.06
CA VAL A 166 2.90 10.40 -10.69
C VAL A 166 3.52 10.03 -12.05
N SER A 167 3.23 10.83 -13.07
CA SER A 167 3.96 10.77 -14.35
C SER A 167 5.35 11.41 -14.22
N GLU A 168 6.31 11.05 -15.07
CA GLU A 168 7.65 11.66 -15.11
C GLU A 168 7.60 13.18 -15.31
N THR A 169 6.52 13.68 -15.93
CA THR A 169 6.24 15.10 -16.09
C THR A 169 5.59 15.77 -14.88
N LYS A 170 5.57 15.11 -13.71
CA LYS A 170 4.91 15.57 -12.46
C LYS A 170 3.41 15.86 -12.57
N HIS A 171 2.75 15.30 -13.58
CA HIS A 171 1.30 15.35 -13.70
C HIS A 171 0.69 14.07 -13.13
N ASP A 172 -0.43 14.22 -12.42
CA ASP A 172 -1.17 13.09 -11.85
C ASP A 172 -1.76 12.20 -12.94
N ARG A 173 -1.56 10.89 -12.80
CA ARG A 173 -2.27 9.92 -13.63
C ARG A 173 -3.65 9.70 -13.03
N VAL A 174 -4.63 10.50 -13.45
CA VAL A 174 -6.00 10.46 -12.91
C VAL A 174 -6.61 9.04 -12.94
N CYS A 175 -6.36 8.26 -13.99
CA CYS A 175 -6.79 6.86 -14.06
C CYS A 175 -6.12 5.94 -13.02
N ALA A 176 -4.87 6.24 -12.61
CA ALA A 176 -4.17 5.52 -11.55
C ALA A 176 -4.68 5.87 -10.15
N VAL A 177 -5.28 7.05 -10.00
CA VAL A 177 -5.79 7.57 -8.73
C VAL A 177 -7.25 7.18 -8.50
N VAL A 178 -8.08 7.13 -9.56
CA VAL A 178 -9.52 6.84 -9.46
C VAL A 178 -9.84 5.35 -9.65
N GLY A 179 -8.99 4.59 -10.37
CA GLY A 179 -9.07 3.13 -10.47
C GLY A 179 -8.10 2.42 -9.51
N PRO A 180 -8.09 1.07 -9.45
CA PRO A 180 -6.94 0.36 -8.91
C PRO A 180 -5.68 0.85 -9.65
N PRO A 181 -4.55 1.06 -8.95
CA PRO A 181 -3.39 1.74 -9.49
C PRO A 181 -3.05 1.21 -10.88
N SER A 182 -3.17 2.05 -11.90
CA SER A 182 -3.08 1.62 -13.28
C SER A 182 -1.70 1.00 -13.50
N ILE A 183 -1.70 -0.31 -13.71
CA ILE A 183 -0.54 -1.14 -14.01
C ILE A 183 -0.06 -0.72 -15.41
N GLY A 184 0.81 0.29 -15.45
CA GLY A 184 1.28 0.89 -16.70
C GLY A 184 2.52 0.17 -17.21
N THR A 185 2.50 -0.25 -18.48
CA THR A 185 3.75 -0.63 -19.17
C THR A 185 4.57 0.64 -19.41
N GLY A 186 5.90 0.54 -19.38
CA GLY A 186 6.83 1.66 -19.57
C GLY A 186 6.71 2.44 -20.89
N THR A 187 5.72 2.15 -21.75
CA THR A 187 5.52 2.85 -23.02
C THR A 187 4.06 3.12 -23.41
N ARG A 188 3.04 2.63 -22.68
CA ARG A 188 1.63 3.05 -22.91
C ARG A 188 0.72 2.60 -21.76
N SER A 189 -0.02 3.56 -21.21
CA SER A 189 -1.17 3.31 -20.33
C SER A 189 -2.31 2.73 -21.18
N TYR A 190 -2.68 1.47 -20.95
CA TYR A 190 -3.93 0.91 -21.47
C TYR A 190 -4.88 0.68 -20.30
N THR A 191 -6.03 1.34 -20.36
CA THR A 191 -7.23 1.10 -19.54
C THR A 191 -7.99 -0.10 -20.11
N PHE A 192 -8.38 -1.03 -19.25
CA PHE A 192 -9.60 -1.83 -19.43
C PHE A 192 -10.67 -1.23 -18.52
#